data_AF-A0A7J9YQ69-F1
#
_entry.id   AF-A0A7J9YQ69-F1
#
_cell.length_a   1.000
_cell.length_b   1.000
_cell.length_c   1.000
_cell.angle_alpha   90.00
_cell.angle_beta   90.00
_cell.angle_gamma   90.00
#
_symmetry.space_group_name_H-M   'P 1'
#
loop_
_entity.id
_entity.type
_entity.pdbx_description
1 polymer ?
#
loop_
_entity_poly.entity_id
_entity_poly.type
_entity_poly.pdbx_seq_one_letter_code
_entity_poly.pdbx_strand_id
1 'polypeptide(L)'
;MSSRAIPLSAHAAIEMFAAPAIMVAPFVLGFGSAATAISVALGVVLLGLALQVEGPRRAVPLGAHADFDYALATVALAGGVAVGLSAGEWSAAIFLVGVGVAQIALTARTRFSAVRVA
;
A
#
# COMPACT_ATOMS: atom_id res chain seq x y z
N MET A 1 17.34 16.34 11.53
CA MET A 1 16.85 15.28 12.46
C MET A 1 16.00 14.32 11.64
N SER A 2 16.32 13.03 11.61
CA SER A 2 15.57 12.06 10.80
C SER A 2 14.13 11.96 11.32
N SER A 3 13.16 12.41 10.52
CA SER A 3 11.74 12.44 10.88
C SER A 3 11.05 11.07 10.75
N ARG A 4 11.81 9.97 10.59
CA ARG A 4 11.27 8.63 10.41
C ARG A 4 10.85 8.08 11.78
N ALA A 5 9.58 8.22 12.12
CA ALA A 5 9.02 7.90 13.43
C ALA A 5 8.47 6.46 13.53
N ILE A 6 8.09 5.84 12.41
CA ILE A 6 7.38 4.56 12.37
C ILE A 6 8.41 3.41 12.35
N PRO A 7 8.39 2.49 13.33
CA PRO A 7 9.22 1.29 13.27
C PRO A 7 8.70 0.32 12.20
N LEU A 8 9.61 -0.46 11.60
CA LEU A 8 9.28 -1.40 10.52
C LEU A 8 8.17 -2.39 10.89
N SER A 9 8.12 -2.88 12.13
CA SER A 9 7.06 -3.78 12.59
C SER A 9 5.68 -3.11 12.61
N ALA A 10 5.60 -1.85 13.02
CA ALA A 10 4.34 -1.12 12.99
C ALA A 10 3.88 -0.83 11.55
N HIS A 11 4.82 -0.51 10.66
CA HIS A 11 4.55 -0.37 9.23
C HIS A 11 3.95 -1.68 8.66
N ALA A 12 4.62 -2.81 8.87
CA ALA A 12 4.12 -4.11 8.38
C ALA A 12 2.76 -4.48 8.97
N ALA A 13 2.53 -4.22 10.27
CA ALA A 13 1.25 -4.45 10.90
C ALA A 13 0.14 -3.59 10.27
N ILE A 14 0.42 -2.31 10.00
CA ILE A 14 -0.54 -1.41 9.32
C ILE A 14 -0.88 -1.97 7.94
N GLU A 15 0.11 -2.35 7.15
CA GLU A 15 -0.09 -2.91 5.80
C GLU A 15 -0.86 -4.24 5.84
N MET A 16 -0.60 -5.09 6.84
CA MET A 16 -1.30 -6.36 7.04
C MET A 16 -2.81 -6.17 7.20
N PHE A 17 -3.26 -5.09 7.83
CA PHE A 17 -4.69 -4.76 7.97
C PHE A 17 -5.22 -3.91 6.82
N ALA A 18 -4.42 -2.94 6.35
CA ALA A 18 -4.81 -2.04 5.28
C ALA A 18 -5.02 -2.80 3.97
N ALA A 19 -4.17 -3.78 3.66
CA ALA A 19 -4.26 -4.51 2.40
C ALA A 19 -5.58 -5.27 2.23
N PRO A 20 -6.05 -6.12 3.17
CA PRO A 20 -7.39 -6.71 3.10
C PRO A 20 -8.51 -5.66 3.08
N ALA A 21 -8.38 -4.58 3.84
CA ALA A 21 -9.37 -3.51 3.82
C ALA A 21 -9.49 -2.86 2.44
N ILE A 22 -8.35 -2.62 1.76
CA ILE A 22 -8.30 -2.11 0.39
C ILE A 22 -8.93 -3.10 -0.59
N MET A 23 -8.70 -4.41 -0.46
CA MET A 23 -9.33 -5.43 -1.30
C MET A 23 -10.86 -5.45 -1.15
N VAL A 24 -11.36 -5.28 0.08
CA VAL A 24 -12.79 -5.38 0.42
C VAL A 24 -13.55 -4.08 0.11
N ALA A 25 -12.89 -2.93 0.24
CA ALA A 25 -13.47 -1.61 0.01
C ALA A 25 -14.30 -1.47 -1.28
N PRO A 26 -13.86 -1.89 -2.49
CA PRO A 26 -14.66 -1.75 -3.69
C PRO A 26 -16.01 -2.45 -3.63
N PHE A 27 -16.11 -3.60 -2.95
CA PHE A 27 -17.36 -4.34 -2.82
C PHE A 27 -18.31 -3.69 -1.82
N VAL A 28 -17.78 -3.13 -0.73
CA VAL A 28 -18.57 -2.42 0.29
C VAL A 28 -19.04 -1.07 -0.23
N LEU A 29 -18.21 -0.38 -1.00
CA LEU A 29 -18.46 0.97 -1.51
C LEU A 29 -19.14 0.99 -2.89
N GLY A 30 -19.34 -0.18 -3.51
CA GLY A 30 -20.02 -0.32 -4.81
C GLY A 30 -19.24 0.27 -5.98
N PHE A 31 -17.91 0.12 -6.00
CA PHE A 31 -17.06 0.61 -7.09
C PHE A 31 -17.21 -0.23 -8.36
N GLY A 32 -16.93 0.38 -9.52
CA GLY A 32 -16.92 -0.32 -10.80
C GLY A 32 -15.81 -1.35 -10.93
N SER A 33 -15.86 -2.12 -12.02
CA SER A 33 -14.95 -3.25 -12.26
C SER A 33 -13.47 -2.83 -12.32
N ALA A 34 -13.16 -1.68 -12.92
CA ALA A 34 -11.80 -1.17 -13.03
C ALA A 34 -11.21 -0.84 -11.65
N ALA A 35 -11.94 -0.06 -10.84
CA ALA A 35 -11.53 0.28 -9.48
C ALA A 35 -11.44 -0.94 -8.56
N THR A 36 -12.35 -1.91 -8.76
CA THR A 36 -12.32 -3.19 -8.04
C THR A 36 -11.05 -3.96 -8.36
N ALA A 37 -10.73 -4.14 -9.64
CA ALA A 37 -9.54 -4.87 -10.07
C ALA A 37 -8.25 -4.21 -9.55
N ILE A 38 -8.16 -2.87 -9.63
CA ILE A 38 -7.01 -2.11 -9.12
C ILE A 38 -6.87 -2.31 -7.61
N SER A 39 -7.95 -2.12 -6.83
CA SER A 39 -7.90 -2.20 -5.37
C SER A 39 -7.54 -3.62 -4.90
N VAL A 40 -8.12 -4.65 -5.51
CA VAL A 40 -7.80 -6.05 -5.19
C VAL A 40 -6.34 -6.36 -5.53
N ALA A 41 -5.85 -5.97 -6.70
CA ALA A 41 -4.46 -6.22 -7.10
C ALA A 41 -3.47 -5.50 -6.17
N LEU A 42 -3.72 -4.22 -5.86
CA LEU A 42 -2.90 -3.45 -4.91
C LEU A 42 -2.87 -4.10 -3.54
N GLY A 43 -4.04 -4.48 -3.02
CA GLY A 43 -4.13 -5.17 -1.73
C GLY A 43 -3.35 -6.49 -1.73
N VAL A 44 -3.44 -7.31 -2.79
CA VAL A 44 -2.74 -8.61 -2.83
C VAL A 44 -1.22 -8.41 -2.79
N VAL A 45 -0.69 -7.48 -3.58
CA VAL A 45 0.75 -7.22 -3.59
C VAL A 45 1.20 -6.63 -2.26
N LEU A 46 0.45 -5.66 -1.71
CA LEU A 46 0.75 -5.03 -0.43
C LEU A 46 0.76 -6.04 0.72
N LEU A 47 -0.24 -6.92 0.80
CA LEU A 47 -0.28 -7.97 1.82
C LEU A 47 0.91 -8.94 1.69
N GLY A 48 1.25 -9.31 0.45
CA GLY A 48 2.41 -10.15 0.16
C GLY A 48 3.71 -9.52 0.67
N LEU A 49 3.89 -8.22 0.47
CA LEU A 49 5.07 -7.48 0.97
C LEU A 49 5.07 -7.42 2.51
N ALA A 50 3.94 -7.08 3.13
CA ALA A 50 3.81 -7.00 4.58
C ALA A 50 4.20 -8.31 5.28
N LEU A 51 3.73 -9.45 4.75
CA LEU A 51 4.04 -10.78 5.28
C LEU A 51 5.54 -11.14 5.20
N GLN A 52 6.28 -10.56 4.26
CA GLN A 52 7.72 -10.80 4.09
C GLN A 52 8.57 -10.03 5.12
N VAL A 53 7.99 -9.12 5.88
CA VAL A 53 8.72 -8.36 6.90
C VAL A 53 9.12 -9.26 8.07
N GLU A 54 8.28 -10.20 8.50
CA GLU A 54 8.55 -11.06 9.68
C GLU A 54 9.13 -12.45 9.32
N GLY A 55 9.32 -12.75 8.04
CA GLY A 55 9.78 -14.07 7.60
C GLY A 55 11.27 -14.36 7.93
N PRO A 56 11.62 -15.57 8.41
CA PRO A 56 13.02 -15.96 8.69
C PRO A 56 13.92 -15.94 7.45
N ARG A 57 13.33 -15.93 6.25
CA ARG A 57 14.02 -15.74 4.96
C ARG A 57 13.22 -14.75 4.12
N ARG A 58 13.42 -13.46 4.38
CA ARG A 58 12.83 -12.40 3.55
C ARG A 58 13.34 -12.52 2.11
N ALA A 59 12.44 -12.67 1.15
CA ALA A 59 12.79 -12.72 -0.27
C ALA A 59 13.06 -11.31 -0.88
N VAL A 60 12.42 -10.27 -0.32
CA VAL A 60 12.50 -8.88 -0.82
C VAL A 60 13.40 -8.04 0.09
N PRO A 61 14.56 -7.53 -0.33
CA PRO A 61 15.39 -6.67 0.51
C PRO A 61 14.62 -5.44 1.04
N LEU A 62 15.00 -4.92 2.23
CA LEU A 62 14.27 -3.78 2.84
C LEU A 62 14.22 -2.51 1.98
N GLY A 63 15.30 -2.22 1.25
CA GLY A 63 15.28 -1.11 0.30
C GLY A 63 14.27 -1.33 -0.81
N ALA A 64 14.21 -2.55 -1.35
CA ALA A 64 13.23 -2.91 -2.38
C ALA A 64 11.78 -2.89 -1.86
N HIS A 65 11.54 -3.22 -0.58
CA HIS A 65 10.21 -3.06 0.03
C HIS A 65 9.76 -1.59 -0.02
N ALA A 66 10.62 -0.66 0.41
CA ALA A 66 10.31 0.76 0.35
C ALA A 66 10.07 1.25 -1.08
N ASP A 67 10.84 0.76 -2.05
CA ASP A 67 10.64 1.08 -3.48
C ASP A 67 9.30 0.54 -3.98
N PHE A 68 8.91 -0.68 -3.58
CA PHE A 68 7.61 -1.26 -3.90
C PHE A 68 6.47 -0.44 -3.31
N ASP A 69 6.58 0.07 -2.10
CA ASP A 69 5.53 0.91 -1.52
C ASP A 69 5.28 2.16 -2.35
N TYR A 70 6.36 2.84 -2.78
CA TYR A 70 6.24 4.00 -3.63
C TYR A 70 5.68 3.66 -5.01
N ALA A 71 6.05 2.50 -5.57
CA ALA A 71 5.48 2.02 -6.83
C ALA A 71 3.97 1.73 -6.69
N LEU A 72 3.54 1.02 -5.64
CA LEU A 72 2.13 0.73 -5.36
C LEU A 72 1.34 2.01 -5.12
N ALA A 73 1.91 2.97 -4.38
CA ALA A 73 1.29 4.26 -4.17
C ALA A 73 1.11 5.04 -5.48
N THR A 74 2.13 5.02 -6.35
CA THR A 74 2.05 5.65 -7.67
C THR A 74 0.97 5.02 -8.54
N VAL A 75 0.87 3.68 -8.53
CA VAL A 75 -0.18 2.95 -9.23
C VAL A 75 -1.57 3.30 -8.68
N ALA A 76 -1.72 3.41 -7.36
CA ALA A 76 -2.97 3.81 -6.72
C ALA A 76 -3.38 5.24 -7.12
N LEU A 77 -2.45 6.20 -7.07
CA LEU A 77 -2.68 7.59 -7.48
C LEU A 77 -3.09 7.67 -8.96
N ALA A 78 -2.29 7.08 -9.85
CA ALA A 78 -2.54 7.11 -11.29
C ALA A 78 -3.82 6.37 -11.65
N GLY A 79 -4.07 5.21 -11.03
CA GLY A 79 -5.28 4.42 -11.19
C GLY A 79 -6.53 5.18 -10.73
N GLY A 80 -6.48 5.85 -9.59
CA GLY A 80 -7.57 6.68 -9.10
C GLY A 80 -7.89 7.84 -10.03
N VAL A 81 -6.87 8.58 -10.48
CA VAL A 81 -7.05 9.66 -11.47
C VAL A 81 -7.63 9.13 -12.77
N ALA A 82 -7.10 8.02 -13.29
CA ALA A 82 -7.58 7.41 -14.52
C ALA A 82 -9.05 7.00 -14.41
N VAL A 83 -9.43 6.28 -13.35
CA VAL A 83 -10.82 5.86 -13.08
C VAL A 83 -11.76 7.06 -12.98
N GLY A 84 -11.38 8.10 -12.23
CA GLY A 84 -12.18 9.31 -12.07
C GLY A 84 -12.44 10.01 -13.40
N LEU A 85 -11.39 10.17 -14.22
CA LEU A 85 -11.49 10.85 -15.50
C LEU A 85 -12.17 10.02 -16.59
N SER A 86 -11.93 8.71 -16.64
CA SER A 86 -12.45 7.85 -17.72
C SER A 86 -13.85 7.33 -17.47
N ALA A 87 -14.21 7.06 -16.21
CA ALA A 87 -15.49 6.46 -15.83
C ALA A 87 -16.40 7.41 -15.02
N GLY A 88 -15.91 8.59 -14.61
CA GLY A 88 -16.67 9.51 -13.75
C GLY A 88 -16.86 9.01 -12.31
N GLU A 89 -16.16 7.93 -11.91
CA GLU A 89 -16.27 7.32 -10.58
C GLU A 89 -15.41 8.06 -9.55
N TRP A 90 -15.81 9.28 -9.21
CA TRP A 90 -15.02 10.15 -8.32
C TRP A 90 -14.85 9.60 -6.90
N SER A 91 -15.81 8.82 -6.39
CA SER A 91 -15.68 8.14 -5.09
C SER A 91 -14.53 7.13 -5.09
N ALA A 92 -14.43 6.31 -6.14
CA ALA A 92 -13.33 5.36 -6.33
C ALA A 92 -11.99 6.09 -6.57
N ALA A 93 -12.02 7.19 -7.31
CA ALA A 93 -10.85 8.04 -7.53
C ALA A 93 -10.30 8.59 -6.20
N ILE A 94 -11.16 9.19 -5.37
CA ILE A 94 -10.79 9.73 -4.06
C ILE A 94 -10.23 8.61 -3.17
N PHE A 95 -10.87 7.44 -3.16
CA PHE A 95 -10.40 6.29 -2.39
C PHE A 95 -9.00 5.85 -2.81
N LEU A 96 -8.77 5.58 -4.10
CA LEU A 96 -7.48 5.12 -4.61
C LEU A 96 -6.37 6.17 -4.43
N VAL A 97 -6.69 7.45 -4.66
CA VAL A 97 -5.77 8.55 -4.38
C VAL A 97 -5.43 8.60 -2.90
N GLY A 98 -6.44 8.46 -2.02
CA GLY A 98 -6.25 8.40 -0.57
C GLY A 98 -5.34 7.25 -0.15
N VAL A 99 -5.51 6.05 -0.72
CA VAL A 99 -4.64 4.90 -0.52
C VAL A 99 -3.20 5.23 -0.90
N GLY A 100 -2.99 5.81 -2.09
CA GLY A 100 -1.64 6.19 -2.55
C GLY A 100 -0.96 7.24 -1.65
N VAL A 101 -1.69 8.29 -1.26
CA VAL A 101 -1.18 9.32 -0.34
C VAL A 101 -0.85 8.72 1.03
N ALA A 102 -1.74 7.87 1.57
CA ALA A 102 -1.53 7.20 2.85
C ALA A 102 -0.28 6.31 2.80
N GLN A 103 -0.08 5.57 1.71
CA GLN A 103 1.08 4.70 1.55
C GLN A 103 2.38 5.49 1.44
N ILE A 104 2.41 6.59 0.65
CA ILE A 104 3.57 7.50 0.60
C ILE A 104 3.90 8.03 2.00
N ALA A 105 2.89 8.48 2.74
CA ALA A 105 3.08 9.02 4.08
C ALA A 105 3.62 7.95 5.03
N LEU A 106 3.08 6.74 4.99
CA LEU A 106 3.53 5.60 5.79
C LEU A 106 5.00 5.27 5.49
N THR A 107 5.34 5.06 4.22
CA THR A 107 6.70 4.71 3.77
C THR A 107 7.72 5.80 4.08
N ALA A 108 7.39 7.08 3.79
CA ALA A 108 8.29 8.21 4.06
C ALA A 108 8.63 8.36 5.56
N ARG A 109 7.72 7.92 6.44
CA ARG A 109 7.89 7.98 7.90
C ARG A 109 8.46 6.69 8.49
N THR A 110 8.65 5.66 7.69
CA THR A 110 9.12 4.33 8.15
C THR A 110 10.63 4.24 8.22
N ARG A 111 11.13 3.66 9.31
CA ARG A 111 12.54 3.29 9.48
C ARG A 111 12.75 1.87 8.94
N PHE A 112 13.18 1.76 7.68
CA PHE A 112 13.51 0.48 7.03
C PHE A 112 14.85 -0.09 7.52
N SER A 113 14.86 -0.55 8.76
CA SER A 113 16.00 -1.22 9.39
C SER A 113 15.52 -2.36 10.27
N ALA A 114 16.17 -3.52 10.17
CA ALA A 114 15.96 -4.63 11.07
C ALA A 114 17.10 -4.70 12.11
N VAL A 115 16.78 -5.15 13.32
CA VAL A 115 17.80 -5.51 14.32
C VAL A 115 18.53 -6.73 13.77
N ARG A 116 19.85 -6.61 13.55
CA ARG A 116 20.70 -7.79 13.32
C ARG A 116 20.83 -8.52 14.67
N VAL A 117 20.18 -9.66 14.79
CA VAL A 117 20.51 -10.60 15.87
C VAL A 117 21.73 -11.37 15.37
N ALA A 118 22.87 -11.18 16.04
CA ALA A 118 24.13 -11.84 15.76
C ALA A 118 24.12 -13.30 16.24
#